data_AF-A0A4R6JZB7-F1
#
_entry.id   AF-A0A4R6JZB7-F1
#
_cell.length_a   1.000
_cell.length_b   1.000
_cell.length_c   1.000
_cell.angle_alpha   90.00
_cell.angle_beta   90.00
_cell.angle_gamma   90.00
#
_symmetry.space_group_name_H-M   'P 1'
#
loop_
_entity.id
_entity.type
_entity.pdbx_description
1 polymer ?
#
loop_
_entity_poly.entity_id
_entity_poly.type
_entity_poly.pdbx_seq_one_letter_code
_entity_poly.pdbx_strand_id
1 'polypeptide(L)'
;MEFARRRRVEMRPDMRSTAGQDRQLFQPDHRQRRKPRHAGIIEAVHRCDARLDAATRAQLAAWIRAEYESEFGDVPLGLFSLCHLGPPYVDHRLDLWQSILEHYAPADVVPEPFAQARMLVRSGAYEFVEVYASGELRPVLGDGSVV
;
A
#
# COMPACT_ATOMS: atom_id res chain seq x y z
N MET A 1 -8.63 -57.34 -48.88
CA MET A 1 -7.91 -56.07 -48.73
C MET A 1 -8.77 -55.01 -49.41
N GLU A 2 -9.56 -54.25 -48.65
CA GLU A 2 -10.59 -53.38 -49.23
C GLU A 2 -10.70 -52.03 -48.48
N PHE A 3 -10.35 -51.00 -49.23
CA PHE A 3 -10.75 -49.59 -49.21
C PHE A 3 -11.20 -48.89 -47.93
N ALA A 4 -10.37 -47.92 -47.54
CA ALA A 4 -10.65 -46.82 -46.64
C ALA A 4 -11.93 -46.05 -47.01
N ARG A 5 -12.90 -46.04 -46.10
CA ARG A 5 -14.04 -45.10 -46.13
C ARG A 5 -13.70 -43.88 -45.29
N ARG A 6 -13.46 -42.75 -45.97
CA ARG A 6 -13.39 -41.41 -45.37
C ARG A 6 -14.76 -41.09 -44.74
N ARG A 7 -14.81 -40.88 -43.42
CA ARG A 7 -15.97 -40.24 -42.77
C ARG A 7 -15.71 -38.74 -42.63
N ARG A 8 -16.63 -37.98 -43.22
CA ARG A 8 -16.80 -36.54 -43.17
C ARG A 8 -16.95 -36.11 -41.71
N VAL A 9 -16.05 -35.27 -41.21
CA VAL A 9 -16.21 -34.59 -39.91
C VAL A 9 -17.15 -33.41 -40.16
N GLU A 10 -18.34 -33.47 -39.56
CA GLU A 10 -19.28 -32.34 -39.52
C GLU A 10 -18.78 -31.32 -38.49
N MET A 11 -18.51 -30.09 -38.96
CA MET A 11 -18.24 -28.94 -38.09
C MET A 11 -19.53 -28.53 -37.39
N ARG A 12 -19.54 -28.59 -36.05
CA ARG A 12 -20.55 -27.94 -35.20
C ARG A 12 -20.12 -26.48 -34.96
N PRO A 13 -21.03 -25.49 -35.04
CA PRO A 13 -20.66 -24.10 -34.80
C PRO A 13 -20.62 -23.77 -33.30
N ASP A 14 -19.71 -22.85 -32.99
CA ASP A 14 -19.69 -21.85 -31.92
C ASP A 14 -19.99 -22.26 -30.47
N MET A 15 -18.91 -22.37 -29.71
CA MET A 15 -18.92 -22.15 -28.27
C MET A 15 -18.38 -20.75 -28.01
N ARG A 16 -19.29 -19.77 -27.87
CA ARG A 16 -18.96 -18.44 -27.33
C ARG A 16 -18.33 -18.65 -25.95
N SER A 17 -17.05 -18.28 -25.83
CA SER A 17 -16.33 -18.27 -24.56
C SER A 17 -16.97 -17.23 -23.64
N THR A 18 -17.71 -17.68 -22.63
CA THR A 18 -18.14 -16.88 -21.48
C THR A 18 -17.03 -16.86 -20.44
N ALA A 19 -15.85 -16.34 -20.80
CA ALA A 19 -14.80 -15.98 -19.86
C ALA A 19 -14.89 -14.48 -19.58
N GLY A 20 -15.97 -14.09 -18.93
CA GLY A 20 -16.26 -12.71 -18.52
C GLY A 20 -17.07 -12.75 -17.24
N GLN A 21 -16.55 -13.42 -16.21
CA GLN A 21 -17.16 -13.47 -14.89
C GLN A 21 -16.36 -12.54 -13.97
N ASP A 22 -16.94 -11.37 -13.73
CA ASP A 22 -16.78 -10.49 -12.57
C ASP A 22 -15.46 -10.58 -11.82
N ARG A 23 -14.42 -10.00 -12.43
CA ARG A 23 -13.41 -9.33 -11.62
C ARG A 23 -14.00 -7.97 -11.27
N GLN A 24 -14.92 -7.95 -10.30
CA GLN A 24 -15.40 -6.69 -9.73
C GLN A 24 -14.15 -6.00 -9.19
N LEU A 25 -13.67 -5.00 -9.95
CA LEU A 25 -12.53 -4.19 -9.56
C LEU A 25 -12.87 -3.67 -8.17
N PHE A 26 -12.08 -4.03 -7.17
CA PHE A 26 -12.19 -3.44 -5.84
C PHE A 26 -12.11 -1.93 -6.05
N GLN A 27 -13.25 -1.26 -5.93
CA GLN A 27 -13.30 0.19 -5.94
C GLN A 27 -13.13 0.60 -4.49
N PRO A 28 -11.98 1.19 -4.13
CA PRO A 28 -11.76 1.58 -2.75
C PRO A 28 -12.81 2.61 -2.34
N ASP A 29 -13.41 2.42 -1.16
CA ASP A 29 -14.37 3.40 -0.62
C ASP A 29 -13.59 4.59 -0.07
N HIS A 30 -13.45 5.63 -0.90
CA HIS A 30 -12.76 6.87 -0.57
C HIS A 30 -13.33 7.58 0.67
N ARG A 31 -14.56 7.27 1.12
CA ARG A 31 -15.11 7.84 2.36
C ARG A 31 -14.46 7.21 3.59
N GLN A 32 -14.14 5.92 3.55
CA GLN A 32 -13.50 5.21 4.65
C GLN A 32 -12.07 5.71 4.88
N ARG A 33 -11.38 6.18 3.83
CA ARG A 33 -10.03 6.78 3.93
C ARG A 33 -9.99 8.08 4.74
N ARG A 34 -11.14 8.73 4.97
CA ARG A 34 -11.23 9.94 5.80
C ARG A 34 -11.54 9.64 7.27
N LYS A 35 -11.74 8.37 7.64
CA LYS A 35 -11.90 8.00 9.05
C LYS A 35 -10.61 8.30 9.81
N PRO A 36 -10.69 8.82 11.04
CA PRO A 36 -9.53 8.97 11.89
C PRO A 36 -8.82 7.63 12.14
N ARG A 37 -7.49 7.66 12.19
CA ARG A 37 -6.66 6.51 12.58
C ARG A 37 -6.68 6.37 14.09
N HIS A 38 -6.94 5.16 14.58
CA HIS A 38 -6.87 4.91 16.02
C HIS A 38 -5.42 4.93 16.51
N ALA A 39 -5.24 5.14 17.81
CA ALA A 39 -3.93 5.29 18.44
C ALA A 39 -2.96 4.12 18.17
N GLY A 40 -3.48 2.90 18.01
CA GLY A 40 -2.67 1.73 17.66
C GLY A 40 -1.91 1.87 16.34
N ILE A 41 -2.50 2.50 15.31
CA ILE A 41 -1.78 2.81 14.05
C ILE A 41 -0.68 3.84 14.32
N ILE A 42 -1.00 4.90 15.08
CA ILE A 42 -0.02 5.95 15.41
C ILE A 42 1.20 5.36 16.13
N GLU A 43 0.95 4.56 17.17
CA GLU A 43 2.00 3.89 17.93
C GLU A 43 2.81 2.92 17.05
N ALA A 44 2.15 2.16 16.17
CA ALA A 44 2.83 1.27 15.24
C ALA A 44 3.77 2.03 14.29
N VAL A 45 3.39 3.22 13.82
CA VAL A 45 4.28 4.05 13.00
C VAL A 45 5.47 4.56 13.82
N HIS A 46 5.26 5.05 15.04
CA HIS A 46 6.35 5.47 15.93
C HIS A 46 7.36 4.36 16.20
N ARG A 47 6.91 3.11 16.30
CA ARG A 47 7.82 1.96 16.46
C ARG A 47 8.77 1.77 15.27
N CYS A 48 8.51 2.37 14.11
CA CYS A 48 9.43 2.37 12.98
C CYS A 48 10.68 3.24 13.22
N ASP A 49 10.63 4.19 14.15
CA ASP A 49 11.81 4.92 14.60
C ASP A 49 12.72 4.08 15.50
N ALA A 50 12.26 2.90 15.95
CA ALA A 50 13.16 1.92 16.55
C ALA A 50 13.90 1.16 15.44
N ARG A 51 15.17 0.80 15.67
CA ARG A 51 15.86 -0.16 14.80
C ARG A 51 15.19 -1.53 14.95
N LEU A 52 14.30 -1.87 14.01
CA LEU A 52 13.60 -3.15 13.96
C LEU A 52 14.40 -4.17 13.13
N ASP A 53 14.48 -5.41 13.62
CA ASP A 53 14.92 -6.53 12.79
C ASP A 53 13.88 -6.81 11.67
N ALA A 54 14.28 -7.62 10.68
CA ALA A 54 13.45 -7.90 9.52
C ALA A 54 12.15 -8.64 9.84
N ALA A 55 12.16 -9.56 10.82
CA ALA A 55 10.97 -10.32 11.18
C ALA A 55 9.98 -9.44 11.94
N THR A 56 10.45 -8.65 12.91
CA THR A 56 9.63 -7.70 13.67
C THR A 56 9.01 -6.64 12.75
N ARG A 57 9.78 -6.12 11.79
CA ARG A 57 9.27 -5.18 10.78
C ARG A 57 8.20 -5.80 9.90
N ALA A 58 8.40 -7.03 9.43
CA ALA A 58 7.40 -7.72 8.60
C ALA A 58 6.09 -7.96 9.36
N GLN A 59 6.16 -8.31 10.65
CA GLN A 59 4.97 -8.46 11.49
C GLN A 59 4.24 -7.13 11.68
N LEU A 60 4.97 -6.05 11.92
CA LEU A 60 4.40 -4.71 12.07
C LEU A 60 3.71 -4.24 10.79
N ALA A 61 4.37 -4.36 9.64
CA ALA A 61 3.80 -4.00 8.34
C ALA A 61 2.55 -4.83 8.01
N ALA A 62 2.58 -6.14 8.29
CA ALA A 62 1.43 -7.02 8.08
C ALA A 62 0.25 -6.66 9.00
N TRP A 63 0.52 -6.32 10.26
CA TRP A 63 -0.50 -5.87 11.19
C TRP A 63 -1.14 -4.56 10.72
N ILE A 64 -0.32 -3.53 10.43
CA ILE A 64 -0.82 -2.25 9.88
C ILE A 64 -1.68 -2.50 8.65
N ARG A 65 -1.22 -3.31 7.70
CA ARG A 65 -1.99 -3.63 6.50
C ARG A 65 -3.37 -4.23 6.83
N ALA A 66 -3.44 -5.17 7.76
CA ALA A 66 -4.71 -5.80 8.15
C ALA A 66 -5.70 -4.80 8.78
N GLU A 67 -5.22 -3.85 9.58
CA GLU A 67 -6.06 -2.76 10.11
C GLU A 67 -6.60 -1.87 8.96
N TYR A 68 -5.75 -1.54 7.97
CA TYR A 68 -6.17 -0.79 6.77
C TYR A 68 -7.20 -1.53 5.91
N GLU A 69 -7.01 -2.82 5.67
CA GLU A 69 -7.94 -3.67 4.92
C GLU A 69 -9.30 -3.76 5.61
N SER A 70 -9.33 -3.83 6.94
CA SER A 70 -10.56 -4.04 7.71
C SER A 70 -11.36 -2.76 7.97
N GLU A 71 -10.71 -1.63 8.27
CA GLU A 71 -11.41 -0.46 8.77
C GLU A 71 -11.55 0.70 7.78
N PHE A 72 -10.66 0.76 6.77
CA PHE A 72 -10.37 2.01 6.06
C PHE A 72 -10.53 1.95 4.54
N GLY A 73 -11.01 0.82 4.01
CA GLY A 73 -11.51 0.69 2.65
C GLY A 73 -10.44 0.73 1.54
N ASP A 74 -9.17 0.93 1.88
CA ASP A 74 -8.00 0.63 1.04
C ASP A 74 -6.71 0.65 1.86
N VAL A 75 -5.67 0.02 1.33
CA VAL A 75 -4.33 0.02 1.92
C VAL A 75 -3.42 0.99 1.15
N PRO A 76 -2.76 1.95 1.81
CA PRO A 76 -1.76 2.80 1.16
C PRO A 76 -0.51 1.98 0.86
N LEU A 77 0.17 2.22 -0.27
CA LEU A 77 1.48 1.61 -0.64
C LEU A 77 2.48 1.63 0.51
N GLY A 78 2.47 2.72 1.27
CA GLY A 78 3.25 2.83 2.48
C GLY A 78 2.94 4.10 3.25
N LEU A 79 3.67 4.24 4.34
CA LEU A 79 3.60 5.38 5.25
C LEU A 79 4.93 6.12 5.18
N PHE A 80 4.86 7.45 5.14
CA PHE A 80 6.03 8.32 5.08
C PHE A 80 5.99 9.34 6.21
N SER A 81 7.07 9.44 6.98
CA SER A 81 7.10 10.19 8.24
C SER A 81 8.47 10.79 8.51
N LEU A 82 8.53 11.71 9.47
CA LEU A 82 9.80 12.19 10.00
C LEU A 82 10.55 11.04 10.68
N CYS A 83 11.87 11.06 10.58
CA CYS A 83 12.71 10.07 11.24
C CYS A 83 13.30 10.64 12.53
N HIS A 84 13.06 9.96 13.65
CA HIS A 84 13.53 10.35 14.97
C HIS A 84 14.75 9.57 15.47
N LEU A 85 15.35 8.73 14.61
CA LEU A 85 16.63 8.06 14.91
C LEU A 85 17.80 9.03 15.14
N GLY A 86 17.66 10.27 14.66
CA GLY A 86 18.69 11.30 14.68
C GLY A 86 19.58 11.31 13.42
N PRO A 87 20.56 12.24 13.38
CA PRO A 87 21.40 12.43 12.20
C PRO A 87 22.11 11.15 11.74
N PRO A 88 22.25 10.91 10.42
CA PRO A 88 21.93 11.83 9.32
C PRO A 88 20.47 11.79 8.84
N TYR A 89 19.63 10.95 9.44
CA TYR A 89 18.29 10.69 8.92
C TYR A 89 17.30 11.80 9.29
N VAL A 90 16.40 12.11 8.36
CA VAL A 90 15.38 13.16 8.53
C VAL A 90 13.97 12.68 8.20
N ASP A 91 13.83 11.68 7.34
CA ASP A 91 12.56 11.05 7.01
C ASP A 91 12.73 9.54 6.84
N HIS A 92 11.64 8.79 6.98
CA HIS A 92 11.63 7.35 6.77
C HIS A 92 10.35 6.91 6.07
N ARG A 93 10.48 5.86 5.25
CA ARG A 93 9.38 5.20 4.55
C ARG A 93 9.22 3.79 5.06
N LEU A 94 7.98 3.41 5.37
CA LEU A 94 7.56 2.03 5.54
C LEU A 94 6.70 1.59 4.35
N ASP A 95 7.19 0.65 3.54
CA ASP A 95 6.41 -0.06 2.52
C ASP A 95 5.64 -1.23 3.14
N LEU A 96 4.32 -1.30 2.93
CA LEU A 96 3.46 -2.30 3.60
C LEU A 96 3.38 -3.66 2.89
N TRP A 97 3.86 -3.79 1.65
CA TRP A 97 3.82 -5.06 0.88
C TRP A 97 5.15 -5.79 0.98
N GLN A 98 6.23 -5.06 0.76
CA GLN A 98 7.59 -5.57 0.80
C GLN A 98 8.19 -5.50 2.20
N SER A 99 7.48 -4.84 3.14
CA SER A 99 7.97 -4.61 4.51
C SER A 99 9.36 -3.97 4.51
N ILE A 100 9.58 -3.00 3.63
CA ILE A 100 10.84 -2.25 3.54
C ILE A 100 10.72 -1.02 4.45
N LEU A 101 11.67 -0.86 5.37
CA LEU A 101 11.86 0.36 6.11
C LEU A 101 13.16 1.00 5.62
N GLU A 102 13.06 2.21 5.10
CA GLU A 102 14.19 2.96 4.58
C GLU A 102 14.23 4.32 5.23
N HIS A 103 15.39 4.67 5.78
CA HIS A 103 15.65 5.99 6.37
C HIS A 103 16.46 6.81 5.39
N TYR A 104 16.07 8.07 5.19
CA TYR A 104 16.71 8.96 4.24
C TYR A 104 17.35 10.16 4.94
N ALA A 105 18.52 10.54 4.46
CA ALA A 105 19.15 11.82 4.69
C ALA A 105 18.55 12.90 3.76
N PRO A 106 18.80 14.20 4.02
CA PRO A 106 18.22 15.29 3.22
C PRO A 106 18.54 15.23 1.72
N ALA A 107 19.71 14.69 1.36
CA ALA A 107 20.18 14.61 -0.02
C ALA A 107 19.76 13.31 -0.74
N ASP A 108 19.22 12.33 -0.02
CA ASP A 108 18.84 11.05 -0.61
C ASP A 108 17.64 11.22 -1.52
N VAL A 109 17.60 10.44 -2.61
CA VAL A 109 16.46 10.42 -3.54
C VAL A 109 15.39 9.49 -2.97
N VAL A 110 14.22 10.05 -2.69
CA VAL A 110 13.04 9.26 -2.32
C VAL A 110 12.36 8.78 -3.60
N PRO A 111 12.02 7.49 -3.74
CA PRO A 111 11.37 6.98 -4.93
C PRO A 111 9.91 7.47 -5.04
N GLU A 112 9.42 7.62 -6.28
CA GLU A 112 8.00 7.81 -6.54
C GLU A 112 7.19 6.56 -6.14
N PRO A 113 5.94 6.70 -5.65
CA PRO A 113 5.19 7.94 -5.45
C PRO A 113 5.49 8.69 -4.14
N PHE A 114 6.37 8.18 -3.27
CA PHE A 114 6.63 8.74 -1.94
C PHE A 114 7.30 10.12 -1.98
N ALA A 115 8.07 10.40 -3.03
CA ALA A 115 8.72 11.69 -3.23
C ALA A 115 7.72 12.86 -3.17
N GLN A 116 6.50 12.67 -3.66
CA GLN A 116 5.42 13.67 -3.64
C GLN A 116 4.99 14.07 -2.22
N ALA A 117 5.12 13.17 -1.25
CA ALA A 117 4.77 13.40 0.14
C ALA A 117 5.88 14.10 0.95
N ARG A 118 7.11 14.20 0.42
CA ARG A 118 8.27 14.62 1.21
C ARG A 118 8.17 16.03 1.78
N MET A 119 7.62 16.97 1.01
CA MET A 119 7.41 18.33 1.51
C MET A 119 6.38 18.37 2.64
N LEU A 120 5.33 17.54 2.57
CA LEU A 120 4.30 17.45 3.61
C LEU A 120 4.90 16.88 4.90
N VAL A 121 5.63 15.77 4.80
CA VAL A 121 6.35 15.17 5.94
C VAL A 121 7.30 16.18 6.58
N ARG A 122 8.12 16.86 5.77
CA ARG A 122 9.12 17.83 6.25
C ARG A 122 8.52 19.13 6.79
N SER A 123 7.23 19.37 6.64
CA SER A 123 6.55 20.48 7.33
C SER A 123 6.47 20.25 8.85
N GLY A 124 6.52 18.99 9.29
CA GLY A 124 6.34 18.61 10.70
C GLY A 124 4.91 18.78 11.21
N ALA A 125 3.94 19.10 10.36
CA ALA A 125 2.54 19.29 10.75
C ALA A 125 1.77 17.97 10.90
N TYR A 126 2.31 16.87 10.39
CA TYR A 126 1.64 15.57 10.32
C TYR A 126 2.51 14.50 10.98
N GLU A 127 1.85 13.52 11.56
CA GLU A 127 2.48 12.35 12.15
C GLU A 127 3.09 11.46 11.06
N PHE A 128 2.29 11.19 10.02
CA PHE A 128 2.74 10.56 8.78
C PHE A 128 1.83 10.96 7.62
N VAL A 129 2.28 10.64 6.41
CA VAL A 129 1.51 10.74 5.18
C VAL A 129 1.36 9.35 4.60
N GLU A 130 0.12 8.94 4.38
CA GLU A 130 -0.20 7.72 3.65
C GLU A 130 -0.08 8.00 2.15
N VAL A 131 0.55 7.08 1.42
CA VAL A 131 0.77 7.21 -0.02
C VAL A 131 0.05 6.07 -0.73
N TYR A 132 -0.96 6.38 -1.54
CA TYR A 132 -1.77 5.37 -2.23
C TYR A 132 -1.27 5.09 -3.65
N ALA A 133 -1.59 3.90 -4.18
CA ALA A 133 -1.24 3.50 -5.56
C ALA A 133 -1.86 4.41 -6.63
N SER A 134 -2.96 5.08 -6.31
CA SER A 134 -3.58 6.10 -7.16
C SER A 134 -2.79 7.41 -7.24
N GLY A 135 -1.73 7.58 -6.43
CA GLY A 135 -1.04 8.86 -6.23
C GLY A 135 -1.72 9.77 -5.20
N GLU A 136 -2.86 9.37 -4.63
CA GLU A 136 -3.51 10.11 -3.55
C GLU A 136 -2.62 10.11 -2.29
N LEU A 137 -2.47 11.28 -1.68
CA LEU A 137 -1.76 11.47 -0.42
C LEU A 137 -2.77 11.77 0.69
N ARG A 138 -2.63 11.13 1.85
CA ARG A 138 -3.44 11.38 3.04
C ARG A 138 -2.58 11.72 4.24
N PRO A 139 -2.43 13.01 4.58
CA PRO A 139 -1.76 13.43 5.80
C PRO A 139 -2.60 13.04 7.02
N VAL A 140 -1.93 12.50 8.04
CA VAL A 140 -2.52 12.08 9.31
C VAL A 140 -1.92 12.91 10.44
N LEU A 141 -2.78 13.48 11.28
CA LEU A 141 -2.38 14.25 12.46
C LEU A 141 -2.09 13.33 13.64
N GLY A 142 -1.42 13.85 14.68
CA GLY A 142 -1.07 13.07 15.87
C GLY A 142 -2.27 12.56 16.68
N ASP A 143 -3.45 13.18 16.52
CA ASP A 143 -4.71 12.69 17.09
C ASP A 143 -5.44 11.66 16.21
N GLY A 144 -4.84 11.30 15.07
CA GLY A 144 -5.39 10.36 14.09
C GLY A 144 -6.26 11.00 13.01
N SER A 145 -6.60 12.28 13.09
CA SER A 145 -7.43 12.94 12.08
C SER A 145 -6.75 12.93 10.70
N VAL A 146 -7.52 12.70 9.64
CA VAL A 146 -7.04 12.63 8.25
C VAL A 146 -7.50 13.86 7.46
N VAL A 147 -6.58 14.49 6.73
CA VAL A 147 -6.83 15.71 5.92
C VAL A 147 -7.13 15.38 4.45
#